data_AF-A0A813DXU2-F1
#
_entry.id   AF-A0A813DXU2-F1
#
_cell.length_a   1.000
_cell.length_b   1.000
_cell.length_c   1.000
_cell.angle_alpha   90.00
_cell.angle_beta   90.00
_cell.angle_gamma   90.00
#
_symmetry.space_group_name_H-M   'P 1'
#
loop_
_entity.id
_entity.type
_entity.pdbx_description
1 polymer ?
#
loop_
_entity_poly.entity_id
_entity_poly.type
_entity_poly.pdbx_seq_one_letter_code
_entity_poly.pdbx_strand_id
1 'polypeptide(L)'
;MGATKLFLERSAQKYIEATCQKDEQESTDQSTEASESEQPPQPGGCKSRSTLLGLLDALVPVAEQACVELGGGSTEEIASHAVKVNVWRTINFLLSYSLIIREKVASGEVELQGAIYDMSSGAVEFLGKSPKQAQLLNSDAHVVPSMQA
;
A
#
# COMPACT_ATOMS: atom_id res chain seq x y z
N MET A 1 -3.18 18.55 28.78
CA MET A 1 -3.86 18.62 27.45
C MET A 1 -3.58 17.35 26.65
N GLY A 2 -4.01 16.17 27.11
CA GLY A 2 -3.64 14.89 26.50
C GLY A 2 -4.77 13.86 26.32
N ALA A 3 -6.00 14.18 26.76
CA ALA A 3 -7.12 13.23 26.73
C ALA A 3 -8.01 13.34 25.48
N THR A 4 -8.03 14.50 24.81
CA THR A 4 -8.91 14.76 23.66
C THR A 4 -8.40 14.18 22.34
N LYS A 5 -7.08 13.99 22.18
CA LYS A 5 -6.51 13.44 20.94
C LYS A 5 -6.78 11.93 20.79
N LEU A 6 -6.73 11.18 21.91
CA LEU A 6 -7.00 9.73 21.93
C LEU A 6 -8.47 9.38 21.67
N PHE A 7 -9.40 10.30 21.93
CA PHE A 7 -10.83 10.07 21.70
C PHE A 7 -11.22 10.22 20.21
N LEU A 8 -10.53 11.10 19.48
CA LEU A 8 -10.77 11.29 18.05
C LEU A 8 -10.21 10.14 17.21
N GLU A 9 -9.01 9.63 17.54
CA GLU A 9 -8.41 8.48 16.82
C GLU A 9 -9.24 7.20 16.99
N ARG A 10 -9.74 6.92 18.20
CA ARG A 10 -10.64 5.78 18.44
C ARG A 10 -11.99 5.91 17.72
N SER A 11 -12.47 7.14 17.54
CA SER A 11 -13.74 7.39 16.84
C SER A 11 -13.61 7.20 15.33
N ALA A 12 -12.45 7.55 14.74
CA ALA A 12 -12.17 7.32 13.32
C ALA A 12 -12.05 5.82 13.01
N GLN A 13 -11.35 5.06 13.86
CA GLN A 13 -11.18 3.61 13.69
C GLN A 13 -12.51 2.84 13.75
N LYS A 14 -13.42 3.27 14.63
CA LYS A 14 -14.76 2.66 14.73
C LYS A 14 -15.65 2.94 13.51
N TYR A 15 -15.38 4.02 12.78
CA TYR A 15 -16.13 4.37 11.56
C TYR A 15 -15.67 3.52 10.36
N ILE A 16 -14.38 3.18 10.31
CA ILE A 16 -13.78 2.36 9.23
C ILE A 16 -14.28 0.90 9.29
N GLU A 17 -14.41 0.31 10.48
CA GLU A 17 -14.97 -1.05 10.64
C GLU A 17 -16.44 -1.13 10.22
N ALA A 18 -17.23 -0.09 10.50
CA ALA A 18 -18.67 -0.07 10.22
C ALA A 18 -19.01 0.04 8.72
N THR A 19 -18.11 0.59 7.90
CA THR A 19 -18.30 0.71 6.45
C THR A 19 -17.89 -0.56 5.70
N CYS A 20 -16.97 -1.37 6.24
CA CYS A 20 -16.50 -2.59 5.58
C CYS A 20 -17.48 -3.78 5.70
N GLN A 21 -18.35 -3.78 6.73
CA GLN A 21 -19.30 -4.87 6.97
C GLN A 21 -20.60 -4.77 6.14
N LYS A 22 -20.80 -3.71 5.37
CA LYS A 22 -22.08 -3.49 4.64
C LYS A 22 -22.11 -4.06 3.23
N ASP A 23 -20.99 -4.50 2.69
CA ASP A 23 -20.92 -5.01 1.31
C ASP A 23 -21.06 -6.54 1.21
N GLU A 24 -21.28 -7.26 2.32
CA GLU A 24 -21.44 -8.72 2.34
C GLU A 24 -22.90 -9.22 2.38
N GLN A 25 -23.91 -8.36 2.24
CA GLN A 25 -25.33 -8.78 2.24
C GLN A 25 -26.09 -8.38 0.99
N GLU A 26 -25.66 -8.88 -0.17
CA GLU A 26 -26.58 -9.02 -1.31
C GLU A 26 -26.18 -10.23 -2.17
N SER A 27 -26.69 -11.42 -1.81
CA SER A 27 -26.89 -12.57 -2.71
C SER A 27 -27.24 -13.84 -1.91
N THR A 28 -28.53 -14.02 -1.59
CA THR A 28 -29.17 -15.30 -1.25
C THR A 28 -30.68 -15.11 -1.48
N ASP A 29 -31.47 -15.96 -2.11
CA ASP A 29 -31.32 -17.34 -2.58
C ASP A 29 -32.45 -17.64 -3.59
N GLN A 30 -32.21 -18.58 -4.50
CA GLN A 30 -33.28 -19.32 -5.17
C GLN A 30 -32.95 -20.83 -5.14
N SER A 31 -33.81 -21.60 -4.47
CA SER A 31 -34.02 -23.06 -4.56
C SER A 31 -32.90 -23.97 -4.01
N THR A 32 -33.10 -25.16 -3.45
CA THR A 32 -34.22 -26.01 -3.00
C THR A 32 -33.54 -27.30 -2.45
N GLU A 33 -34.18 -27.97 -1.47
CA GLU A 33 -34.04 -29.41 -1.10
C GLU A 33 -32.86 -29.94 -0.24
N ALA A 34 -33.25 -30.31 1.00
CA ALA A 34 -33.16 -31.65 1.61
C ALA A 34 -31.80 -32.36 1.86
N SER A 35 -31.57 -32.60 3.15
CA SER A 35 -31.05 -33.83 3.78
C SER A 35 -29.61 -34.31 3.49
N GLU A 36 -28.81 -34.33 4.57
CA GLU A 36 -28.22 -35.55 5.19
C GLU A 36 -26.70 -35.49 5.50
N SER A 37 -26.38 -35.92 6.73
CA SER A 37 -25.10 -36.39 7.29
C SER A 37 -24.03 -35.39 7.76
N GLU A 38 -23.60 -35.61 9.02
CA GLU A 38 -22.49 -34.99 9.73
C GLU A 38 -21.13 -35.16 9.05
N GLN A 39 -20.33 -34.09 8.99
CA GLN A 39 -18.87 -34.15 9.11
C GLN A 39 -18.36 -32.90 9.85
N PRO A 40 -17.36 -33.01 10.75
CA PRO A 40 -16.80 -31.87 11.48
C PRO A 40 -16.17 -30.86 10.51
N PRO A 41 -16.16 -29.55 10.83
CA PRO A 41 -15.52 -28.55 9.99
C PRO A 41 -14.03 -28.86 9.89
N GLN A 42 -13.65 -29.44 8.75
CA GLN A 42 -12.25 -29.62 8.38
C GLN A 42 -11.60 -28.24 8.30
N PRO A 43 -10.42 -28.02 8.89
CA PRO A 43 -9.72 -26.75 8.75
C PRO A 43 -9.43 -26.54 7.27
N GLY A 44 -10.12 -25.53 6.70
CA GLY A 44 -10.20 -25.26 5.28
C GLY A 44 -8.82 -25.25 4.63
N GLY A 45 -8.70 -26.00 3.54
CA GLY A 45 -7.46 -26.28 2.85
C GLY A 45 -6.59 -25.04 2.62
N CYS A 46 -5.29 -25.23 2.83
CA CYS A 46 -4.24 -24.31 2.39
C CYS A 46 -4.42 -24.07 0.88
N LYS A 47 -5.12 -22.99 0.51
CA LYS A 47 -5.11 -22.47 -0.85
C LYS A 47 -3.66 -22.09 -1.14
N SER A 48 -3.01 -22.82 -2.04
CA SER A 48 -1.68 -22.48 -2.53
C SER A 48 -1.73 -21.03 -3.01
N ARG A 49 -1.13 -20.11 -2.24
CA ARG A 49 -1.11 -18.70 -2.60
C ARG A 49 -0.32 -18.57 -3.90
N SER A 50 -0.89 -17.87 -4.87
CA SER A 50 -0.16 -17.58 -6.10
C SER A 50 1.03 -16.68 -5.78
N THR A 51 2.14 -16.88 -6.48
CA THR A 51 3.34 -16.04 -6.36
C THR A 51 3.04 -14.57 -6.67
N LEU A 52 2.11 -14.34 -7.60
CA LEU A 52 1.60 -13.01 -7.93
C LEU A 52 0.98 -12.31 -6.71
N LEU A 53 0.19 -13.04 -5.92
CA LEU A 53 -0.43 -12.45 -4.73
C LEU A 53 0.64 -12.00 -3.72
N GLY A 54 1.69 -12.80 -3.52
CA GLY A 54 2.82 -12.41 -2.67
C GLY A 54 3.59 -11.19 -3.16
N LEU A 55 3.65 -10.94 -4.48
CA LEU A 55 4.24 -9.71 -5.02
C LEU A 55 3.33 -8.50 -4.78
N LEU A 56 2.02 -8.68 -4.94
CA LEU A 56 1.03 -7.62 -4.72
C LEU A 56 0.88 -7.25 -3.24
N ASP A 57 1.20 -8.15 -2.30
CA ASP A 57 1.25 -7.84 -0.87
C ASP A 57 2.17 -6.63 -0.58
N ALA A 58 3.22 -6.45 -1.38
CA ALA A 58 4.10 -5.30 -1.25
C ALA A 58 3.40 -3.97 -1.57
N LEU A 59 2.32 -3.95 -2.35
CA LEU A 59 1.58 -2.74 -2.74
C LEU A 59 0.48 -2.35 -1.75
N VAL A 60 0.03 -3.26 -0.88
CA VAL A 60 -0.98 -2.98 0.16
C VAL A 60 -0.68 -1.71 0.96
N PRO A 61 0.52 -1.53 1.55
CA PRO A 61 0.81 -0.32 2.33
C PRO A 61 0.80 0.97 1.49
N VAL A 62 0.98 0.87 0.17
CA VAL A 62 0.89 2.03 -0.74
C VAL A 62 -0.57 2.44 -0.94
N ALA A 63 -1.46 1.47 -1.14
CA ALA A 63 -2.89 1.72 -1.29
C ALA A 63 -3.49 2.27 0.01
N GLU A 64 -3.09 1.74 1.16
CA GLU A 64 -3.49 2.25 2.47
C GLU A 64 -3.04 3.70 2.68
N GLN A 65 -1.76 3.99 2.39
CA GLN A 65 -1.23 5.35 2.49
C GLN A 65 -1.99 6.31 1.57
N ALA A 66 -2.30 5.90 0.35
CA ALA A 66 -3.04 6.74 -0.60
C ALA A 66 -4.47 7.03 -0.13
N CYS A 67 -5.16 6.04 0.43
CA CYS A 67 -6.50 6.20 1.00
C CYS A 67 -6.49 7.20 2.18
N VAL A 68 -5.50 7.09 3.07
CA VAL A 68 -5.34 7.99 4.22
C VAL A 68 -5.02 9.42 3.77
N GLU A 69 -4.13 9.60 2.79
CA GLU A 69 -3.72 10.92 2.30
C GLU A 69 -4.86 11.67 1.58
N LEU A 70 -5.74 10.95 0.86
CA LEU A 70 -6.90 11.55 0.20
C LEU A 70 -8.09 11.79 1.14
N GLY A 71 -8.18 11.08 2.27
CA GLY A 71 -9.27 11.25 3.23
C GLY A 71 -10.61 10.69 2.77
N GLY A 72 -10.59 9.74 1.83
CA GLY A 72 -11.78 9.16 1.18
C GLY A 72 -12.06 9.79 -0.18
N GLY A 73 -11.98 8.97 -1.23
CA GLY A 73 -12.25 9.33 -2.62
C GLY A 73 -12.78 8.11 -3.38
N SER A 74 -13.03 8.27 -4.68
CA SER A 74 -13.39 7.14 -5.54
C SER A 74 -12.23 6.14 -5.63
N THR A 75 -12.55 4.87 -5.94
CA THR A 75 -11.53 3.82 -6.12
C THR A 75 -10.48 4.21 -7.16
N GLU A 76 -10.88 4.91 -8.21
CA GLU A 76 -9.99 5.36 -9.29
C GLU A 76 -9.04 6.48 -8.86
N GLU A 77 -9.52 7.43 -8.07
CA GLU A 77 -8.68 8.49 -7.47
C GLU A 77 -7.67 7.89 -6.49
N ILE A 78 -8.11 6.93 -5.66
CA ILE A 78 -7.22 6.23 -4.73
C ILE A 78 -6.16 5.44 -5.50
N ALA A 79 -6.55 4.71 -6.55
CA ALA A 79 -5.60 3.97 -7.37
C ALA A 79 -4.59 4.89 -8.05
N SER A 80 -5.06 6.01 -8.63
CA SER A 80 -4.20 7.00 -9.29
C SER A 80 -3.20 7.63 -8.31
N HIS A 81 -3.64 7.94 -7.09
CA HIS A 81 -2.76 8.46 -6.06
C HIS A 81 -1.80 7.40 -5.51
N ALA A 82 -2.26 6.15 -5.38
CA ALA A 82 -1.40 5.02 -5.00
C ALA A 82 -0.25 4.81 -5.99
N VAL A 83 -0.44 5.05 -7.28
CA VAL A 83 0.67 5.02 -8.25
C VAL A 83 1.72 6.08 -7.90
N LYS A 84 1.32 7.31 -7.57
CA LYS A 84 2.24 8.40 -7.14
C LYS A 84 3.01 8.01 -5.88
N VAL A 85 2.30 7.49 -4.89
CA VAL A 85 2.90 7.01 -3.64
C VAL A 85 3.88 5.86 -3.89
N ASN A 86 3.56 4.93 -4.80
CA ASN A 86 4.44 3.81 -5.15
C ASN A 86 5.77 4.31 -5.75
N VAL A 87 5.70 5.31 -6.64
CA VAL A 87 6.89 5.92 -7.26
C VAL A 87 7.79 6.55 -6.19
N TRP A 88 7.23 7.38 -5.31
CA TRP A 88 8.03 7.98 -4.23
C TRP A 88 8.57 6.94 -3.26
N ARG A 89 7.80 5.90 -2.92
CA ARG A 89 8.27 4.81 -2.08
C ARG A 89 9.45 4.07 -2.71
N THR A 90 9.39 3.83 -4.03
CA THR A 90 10.48 3.19 -4.76
C THR A 90 11.75 4.04 -4.74
N ILE A 91 11.63 5.36 -5.01
CA ILE A 91 12.75 6.30 -4.90
C ILE A 91 13.35 6.28 -3.49
N ASN A 92 12.51 6.33 -2.46
CA ASN A 92 12.95 6.28 -1.07
C ASN A 92 13.66 4.97 -0.74
N PHE A 93 13.11 3.83 -1.20
CA PHE A 93 13.72 2.52 -1.01
C PHE A 93 15.12 2.45 -1.64
N LEU A 94 15.29 2.95 -2.86
CA LEU A 94 16.61 3.02 -3.50
C LEU A 94 17.61 3.85 -2.68
N LEU A 95 17.19 5.02 -2.18
CA LEU A 95 18.05 5.88 -1.36
C LEU A 95 18.35 5.29 0.02
N SER A 96 17.43 4.54 0.61
CA SER A 96 17.62 3.91 1.92
C SER A 96 18.59 2.73 1.84
N TYR A 97 18.46 1.87 0.83
CA TYR A 97 19.12 0.57 0.80
C TYR A 97 20.32 0.49 -0.16
N SER A 98 20.38 1.34 -1.18
CA SER A 98 21.51 1.36 -2.11
C SER A 98 22.50 2.46 -1.76
N LEU A 99 23.59 2.08 -1.10
CA LEU A 99 24.67 3.01 -0.73
C LEU A 99 25.25 3.71 -1.97
N ILE A 100 25.50 2.95 -3.03
CA ILE A 100 26.08 3.47 -4.28
C ILE A 100 25.18 4.55 -4.90
N ILE A 101 23.86 4.29 -4.97
CA ILE A 101 22.91 5.27 -5.52
C ILE A 101 22.84 6.49 -4.60
N ARG A 102 22.76 6.29 -3.29
CA ARG A 102 22.71 7.39 -2.31
C ARG A 102 23.94 8.29 -2.40
N GLU A 103 25.15 7.72 -2.45
CA GLU A 103 26.40 8.47 -2.56
C GLU A 103 26.48 9.27 -3.87
N LYS A 104 26.11 8.64 -5.01
CA LYS A 104 26.09 9.33 -6.30
C LYS A 104 25.07 10.48 -6.34
N VAL A 105 23.89 10.28 -5.75
CA VAL A 105 22.87 11.34 -5.65
C VAL A 105 23.31 12.45 -4.69
N ALA A 106 23.95 12.11 -3.56
CA ALA A 106 24.48 13.08 -2.60
C ALA A 106 25.63 13.92 -3.18
N SER A 107 26.48 13.30 -4.01
CA SER A 107 27.57 13.98 -4.73
C SER A 107 27.07 14.87 -5.86
N GLY A 108 25.81 14.72 -6.29
CA GLY A 108 25.23 15.42 -7.43
C GLY A 108 25.62 14.85 -8.80
N GLU A 109 26.35 13.74 -8.85
CA GLU A 109 26.70 13.05 -10.12
C GLU A 109 25.47 12.44 -10.80
N VAL A 110 24.49 11.99 -10.01
CA VAL A 110 23.26 11.37 -10.50
C VAL A 110 22.04 12.08 -9.91
N GLU A 111 21.01 12.28 -10.73
CA GLU A 111 19.71 12.77 -10.27
C GLU A 111 18.66 11.67 -10.42
N LEU A 112 17.95 11.39 -9.32
CA LEU A 112 16.86 10.42 -9.30
C LEU A 112 15.52 11.13 -9.48
N GLN A 113 14.78 10.76 -10.53
CA GLN A 113 13.52 11.38 -10.93
C GLN A 113 12.41 10.33 -11.00
N GLY A 114 11.24 10.67 -10.45
CA GLY A 114 10.02 9.89 -10.60
C GLY A 114 9.17 10.40 -11.76
N ALA A 115 8.55 9.47 -12.51
CA ALA A 115 7.60 9.79 -13.55
C ALA A 115 6.50 8.73 -13.64
N ILE A 116 5.32 9.14 -14.10
CA ILE A 116 4.17 8.27 -14.37
C ILE A 116 3.85 8.36 -15.85
N TYR A 117 3.65 7.22 -16.48
CA TYR A 117 3.18 7.13 -17.86
C TYR A 117 1.68 6.87 -17.86
N ASP A 118 0.91 7.75 -18.51
CA ASP A 118 -0.50 7.54 -18.75
C ASP A 118 -0.69 6.77 -20.06
N MET A 119 -1.22 5.55 -19.96
CA MET A 119 -1.47 4.68 -21.10
C MET A 119 -2.55 5.21 -22.06
N SER A 120 -3.49 6.03 -21.56
CA SER A 120 -4.61 6.51 -22.36
C SER A 120 -4.21 7.69 -23.26
N SER A 121 -3.49 8.65 -22.69
CA SER A 121 -3.00 9.83 -23.42
C SER A 121 -1.64 9.62 -24.08
N GLY A 122 -0.85 8.65 -23.61
CA GLY A 122 0.54 8.47 -23.99
C GLY A 122 1.50 9.52 -23.40
N ALA A 123 1.02 10.36 -22.48
CA ALA A 123 1.82 11.40 -21.84
C ALA A 123 2.62 10.86 -20.64
N VAL A 124 3.71 11.55 -20.32
CA VAL A 124 4.53 11.28 -19.13
C VAL A 124 4.40 12.46 -18.16
N GLU A 125 3.89 12.22 -16.96
CA GLU A 125 3.89 13.17 -15.84
C GLU A 125 5.17 12.99 -15.02
N PHE A 126 6.05 13.98 -15.04
CA PHE A 126 7.25 13.98 -14.20
C PHE A 126 6.91 14.49 -12.80
N LEU A 127 7.05 13.63 -11.79
CA LEU A 127 6.80 13.95 -10.38
C LEU A 127 7.99 14.63 -9.70
N GLY A 128 9.19 14.47 -10.27
CA GLY A 128 10.40 15.05 -9.73
C GLY A 128 11.10 14.18 -8.69
N LYS A 129 11.82 14.84 -7.77
CA LYS A 129 12.49 14.22 -6.63
C LYS A 129 11.47 13.78 -5.57
N SER A 130 11.82 12.75 -4.79
CA SER A 130 11.00 12.38 -3.64
C SER A 130 10.98 13.50 -2.59
N PRO A 131 9.82 13.82 -1.98
CA PRO A 131 9.73 14.78 -0.89
C PRO A 131 10.65 14.47 0.31
N LYS A 132 10.97 13.19 0.52
CA LYS A 132 11.84 12.73 1.62
C LYS A 132 13.31 12.62 1.22
N GLN A 133 13.67 12.90 -0.03
CA GLN A 133 15.02 12.68 -0.56
C GLN A 133 16.09 13.37 0.29
N ALA A 134 15.94 14.66 0.58
CA ALA A 134 16.93 15.40 1.38
C ALA A 134 17.16 14.78 2.77
N GLN A 135 16.10 14.29 3.41
CA GLN A 135 16.20 13.63 4.72
C GLN A 135 16.92 12.29 4.63
N LEU A 136 16.66 11.52 3.57
CA LEU A 136 17.27 10.21 3.32
C LEU A 136 18.75 10.30 2.94
N LEU A 137 19.15 11.37 2.24
CA LEU A 137 20.57 11.62 1.91
C LEU A 137 21.39 11.95 3.15
N ASN A 138 20.79 12.59 4.17
CA ASN A 138 21.45 12.96 5.42
C ASN A 138 21.41 11.85 6.48
N SER A 139 20.77 10.72 6.19
CA SER A 139 20.62 9.62 7.16
C SER A 139 21.76 8.61 6.98
N ASP A 140 22.60 8.46 8.01
CA ASP A 140 23.65 7.42 8.08
C ASP A 140 23.10 5.99 8.28
N ALA A 141 21.77 5.83 8.29
CA ALA A 141 21.10 4.55 8.51
C ALA A 141 21.28 3.63 7.30
N HIS A 142 22.41 2.92 7.24
CA HIS A 142 22.55 1.72 6.44
C HIS A 142 21.78 0.58 7.13
N VAL A 143 20.48 0.53 6.90
CA VAL A 143 19.66 -0.61 7.33
C VAL A 143 19.86 -1.70 6.30
N VAL A 144 20.73 -2.67 6.58
CA VAL A 144 20.71 -3.93 5.83
C VAL A 144 19.39 -4.63 6.16
N PRO A 145 18.56 -5.02 5.18
CA PRO A 145 17.46 -5.92 5.45
C PRO A 145 18.08 -7.20 6.01
N SER A 146 17.82 -7.52 7.29
CA SER A 146 18.11 -8.83 7.82
C SER A 146 17.28 -9.81 7.00
N MET A 147 17.91 -10.53 6.08
CA MET A 147 17.29 -11.66 5.40
C MET A 147 17.14 -12.77 6.46
N GLN A 148 16.07 -12.69 7.25
CA GLN A 148 15.64 -13.81 8.07
C GLN A 148 14.99 -14.81 7.11
N ALA A 149 15.74 -15.89 6.86
CA ALA A 149 15.31 -17.04 6.08
C ALA A 149 14.26 -17.86 6.83
#